data_AF-R7WAE6-F1
#
_entry.id   AF-R7WAE6-F1
#
_cell.length_a   1.000
_cell.length_b   1.000
_cell.length_c   1.000
_cell.angle_alpha   90.00
_cell.angle_beta   90.00
_cell.angle_gamma   90.00
#
_symmetry.space_group_name_H-M   'P 1'
#
loop_
_entity.id
_entity.type
_entity.pdbx_description
1 polymer ?
#
loop_
_entity_poly.entity_id
_entity_poly.type
_entity_poly.pdbx_seq_one_letter_code
_entity_poly.pdbx_strand_id
1 'polypeptide(L)'
;MAAGRQLRPWDPPLTDAGVLRAWTVGKRIRAQAAADGYALHRVLVSPFHRCLQTAAQAVAALCAVPDDAALAAVLDSSANVPLDTSRVKGVGSSVACFGATGMEVYEVEYCAYAVLEKQPGGVGGGDESVLKVVADRSGPTTGIHYLVT
;
A
#
# COMPACT_ATOMS: atom_id res chain seq x y z
N MET A 1 23.14 -27.40 8.40
CA MET A 1 22.14 -26.60 9.14
C MET A 1 22.73 -25.20 9.30
N ALA A 2 22.27 -24.22 8.51
CA ALA A 2 22.79 -22.87 8.58
C ALA A 2 22.17 -22.13 9.77
N ALA A 3 23.01 -21.65 10.70
CA ALA A 3 22.59 -20.81 11.81
C ALA A 3 21.86 -19.57 11.27
N GLY A 4 20.63 -19.36 11.75
CA GLY A 4 19.75 -18.29 11.31
C GLY A 4 20.40 -16.92 11.52
N ARG A 5 20.79 -16.28 10.42
CA ARG A 5 21.17 -14.87 10.37
C ARG A 5 19.94 -14.06 10.76
N GLN A 6 19.81 -13.73 12.05
CA GLN A 6 18.73 -12.87 12.53
C GLN A 6 19.00 -11.46 12.00
N LEU A 7 18.47 -11.18 10.82
CA LEU A 7 18.51 -9.86 10.19
C LEU A 7 17.72 -8.92 11.11
N ARG A 8 18.43 -8.06 11.85
CA ARG A 8 17.90 -6.94 12.65
C ARG A 8 16.70 -7.32 13.56
N PRO A 9 16.92 -7.69 14.83
CA PRO A 9 15.85 -8.05 15.77
C PRO A 9 14.72 -7.01 15.92
N TRP A 10 15.02 -5.73 15.72
CA TRP A 10 14.06 -4.61 15.73
C TRP A 10 13.26 -4.47 14.42
N ASP A 11 13.55 -5.28 13.42
CA ASP A 11 12.92 -5.29 12.11
C ASP A 11 12.61 -6.71 11.64
N PRO A 12 11.78 -7.45 12.41
CA PRO A 12 11.47 -8.84 12.12
C PRO A 12 10.70 -8.94 10.78
N PRO A 13 10.84 -10.07 10.07
CA PRO A 13 10.06 -10.33 8.85
C PRO A 13 8.56 -10.51 9.15
N LEU A 14 7.73 -10.45 8.10
CA LEU A 14 6.32 -10.85 8.18
C LEU A 14 6.19 -12.32 8.57
N THR A 15 5.13 -12.61 9.33
CA THR A 15 4.65 -13.99 9.51
C THR A 15 3.85 -14.43 8.28
N ASP A 16 3.60 -15.73 8.12
CA ASP A 16 2.78 -16.26 7.02
C ASP A 16 1.38 -15.63 6.99
N ALA A 17 0.76 -15.45 8.16
CA ALA A 17 -0.49 -14.72 8.28
C ALA A 17 -0.37 -13.25 7.83
N GLY A 18 0.79 -12.62 8.08
CA GLY A 18 1.09 -11.27 7.60
C GLY A 18 1.24 -11.19 6.08
N VAL A 19 1.86 -12.21 5.46
CA VAL A 19 1.97 -12.35 4.00
C VAL A 19 0.58 -12.47 3.36
N LEU A 20 -0.28 -13.35 3.88
CA LEU A 20 -1.65 -13.52 3.38
C LEU A 20 -2.50 -12.26 3.55
N ARG A 21 -2.35 -11.55 4.67
CA ARG A 21 -3.02 -10.25 4.87
C ARG A 21 -2.55 -9.21 3.86
N ALA A 22 -1.23 -9.08 3.65
CA ALA A 22 -0.68 -8.14 2.68
C ALA A 22 -1.18 -8.42 1.24
N TRP A 23 -1.24 -9.69 0.84
CA TRP A 23 -1.84 -10.11 -0.43
C TRP A 23 -3.32 -9.72 -0.52
N THR A 24 -4.09 -10.03 0.52
CA THR A 24 -5.54 -9.73 0.57
C THR A 24 -5.79 -8.22 0.51
N VAL A 25 -4.98 -7.41 1.19
CA VAL A 25 -5.03 -5.95 1.11
C VAL A 25 -4.75 -5.47 -0.32
N GLY A 26 -3.73 -6.01 -1.00
CA GLY A 26 -3.47 -5.65 -2.39
C GLY A 26 -4.65 -5.97 -3.33
N LYS A 27 -5.35 -7.10 -3.13
CA LYS A 27 -6.59 -7.41 -3.87
C LYS A 27 -7.70 -6.39 -3.60
N ARG A 28 -7.87 -5.96 -2.34
CA ARG A 28 -8.86 -4.94 -1.96
C ARG A 28 -8.56 -3.59 -2.61
N ILE A 29 -7.29 -3.16 -2.56
CA ILE A 29 -6.84 -1.91 -3.18
C ILE A 29 -7.13 -1.96 -4.68
N ARG A 30 -6.83 -3.08 -5.35
CA ARG A 30 -7.10 -3.26 -6.77
C ARG A 30 -8.59 -3.14 -7.10
N ALA A 31 -9.44 -3.87 -6.38
CA ALA A 31 -10.88 -3.84 -6.59
C ALA A 31 -11.45 -2.43 -6.37
N GLN A 32 -10.96 -1.72 -5.35
CA GLN A 32 -11.34 -0.33 -5.10
C GLN A 32 -10.87 0.60 -6.23
N ALA A 33 -9.64 0.45 -6.70
CA ALA A 33 -9.11 1.26 -7.81
C ALA A 33 -9.91 1.06 -9.11
N ALA A 34 -10.35 -0.18 -9.38
CA ALA A 34 -11.25 -0.48 -10.49
C ALA A 34 -12.64 0.16 -10.29
N ALA A 35 -13.22 0.07 -9.09
CA ALA A 35 -14.52 0.63 -8.77
C ALA A 35 -14.56 2.17 -8.89
N ASP A 36 -13.50 2.83 -8.42
CA ASP A 36 -13.38 4.29 -8.43
C ASP A 36 -12.77 4.84 -9.74
N GLY A 37 -12.31 3.97 -10.63
CA GLY A 37 -11.81 4.34 -11.97
C GLY A 37 -10.45 5.04 -11.99
N TYR A 38 -9.55 4.77 -11.03
CA TYR A 38 -8.20 5.37 -11.00
C TYR A 38 -7.08 4.34 -11.16
N ALA A 39 -5.93 4.80 -11.66
CA ALA A 39 -4.72 4.00 -11.76
C ALA A 39 -3.73 4.35 -10.63
N LEU A 40 -3.15 3.34 -10.01
CA LEU A 40 -2.08 3.52 -9.03
C LEU A 40 -0.75 3.71 -9.75
N HIS A 41 -0.11 4.85 -9.56
CA HIS A 41 1.17 5.12 -10.24
C HIS A 41 2.39 4.79 -9.39
N ARG A 42 2.29 5.01 -8.07
CA ARG A 42 3.44 4.93 -7.16
C ARG A 42 3.04 4.31 -5.83
N VAL A 43 3.95 3.52 -5.27
CA VAL A 43 3.84 2.98 -3.91
C VAL A 43 5.02 3.49 -3.09
N LEU A 44 4.70 4.17 -1.99
CA LEU A 44 5.67 4.69 -1.02
C LEU A 44 5.72 3.76 0.18
N VAL A 45 6.91 3.31 0.55
CA VAL A 45 7.10 2.28 1.58
C VAL A 45 8.16 2.72 2.58
N SER A 46 7.88 2.50 3.86
CA SER A 46 8.86 2.64 4.94
C SER A 46 10.08 1.72 4.73
N PRO A 47 11.29 2.13 5.14
CA PRO A 47 12.51 1.34 4.90
C PRO A 47 12.65 0.05 5.73
N PHE A 48 11.70 -0.23 6.64
CA PHE A 48 11.70 -1.48 7.41
C PHE A 48 11.43 -2.70 6.51
N HIS A 49 12.12 -3.80 6.76
CA HIS A 49 12.05 -5.04 5.99
C HIS A 49 10.63 -5.60 5.94
N ARG A 50 9.90 -5.61 7.07
CA ARG A 50 8.47 -5.98 7.11
C ARG A 50 7.60 -5.09 6.22
N CYS A 51 7.91 -3.80 6.09
CA CYS A 51 7.18 -2.89 5.23
C CYS A 51 7.46 -3.21 3.75
N LEU A 52 8.72 -3.49 3.40
CA LEU A 52 9.09 -3.94 2.06
C LEU A 52 8.41 -5.27 1.68
N GLN A 53 8.37 -6.24 2.59
CA GLN A 53 7.67 -7.50 2.38
C GLN A 53 6.16 -7.29 2.21
N THR A 54 5.55 -6.41 3.01
CA THR A 54 4.11 -6.08 2.88
C THR A 54 3.83 -5.47 1.52
N ALA A 55 4.62 -4.46 1.14
CA ALA A 55 4.49 -3.80 -0.14
C ALA A 55 4.71 -4.76 -1.31
N ALA A 56 5.70 -5.66 -1.23
CA ALA A 56 5.94 -6.66 -2.27
C ALA A 56 4.72 -7.56 -2.50
N GLN A 57 4.09 -8.05 -1.43
CA GLN A 57 2.90 -8.89 -1.54
C GLN A 57 1.67 -8.12 -2.03
N ALA A 58 1.46 -6.89 -1.54
CA ALA A 58 0.36 -6.05 -2.00
C ALA A 58 0.53 -5.65 -3.47
N VAL A 59 1.74 -5.26 -3.90
CA VAL A 59 2.07 -4.92 -5.29
C VAL A 59 1.94 -6.13 -6.19
N ALA A 60 2.32 -7.32 -5.75
CA ALA A 60 2.09 -8.55 -6.51
C ALA A 60 0.58 -8.77 -6.76
N ALA A 61 -0.29 -8.58 -5.76
CA ALA A 61 -1.73 -8.67 -5.96
C ALA A 61 -2.27 -7.58 -6.92
N LEU A 62 -1.78 -6.34 -6.80
CA LEU A 62 -2.12 -5.24 -7.71
C LEU A 62 -1.73 -5.56 -9.16
N CYS A 63 -0.54 -6.14 -9.35
CA CYS A 63 0.04 -6.45 -10.65
C CYS A 63 -0.42 -7.80 -11.23
N ALA A 64 -1.22 -8.58 -10.50
CA ALA A 64 -1.64 -9.90 -10.95
C ALA A 64 -2.34 -9.84 -12.33
N VAL A 65 -1.96 -10.72 -13.26
CA VAL A 65 -2.55 -10.79 -14.61
C VAL A 65 -4.01 -11.29 -14.61
N PRO A 66 -4.43 -12.26 -13.76
CA PRO A 66 -5.82 -12.71 -13.73
C PRO A 66 -6.81 -11.55 -13.55
N ASP A 67 -8.00 -11.70 -14.12
CA ASP A 67 -9.11 -10.79 -13.86
C ASP A 67 -9.53 -10.84 -12.37
N ASP A 68 -10.32 -9.85 -11.96
CA ASP A 68 -10.63 -9.64 -10.55
C ASP A 68 -11.45 -10.80 -9.95
N ALA A 69 -12.28 -11.49 -10.75
CA ALA A 69 -13.07 -12.63 -10.31
C ALA A 69 -12.20 -13.87 -10.07
N ALA A 70 -11.26 -14.15 -10.98
CA ALA A 70 -10.28 -15.21 -10.82
C ALA A 70 -9.32 -14.94 -9.65
N LEU A 71 -8.91 -13.68 -9.46
CA LEU A 71 -8.02 -13.27 -8.37
C LEU A 71 -8.70 -13.33 -6.99
N ALA A 72 -10.00 -13.04 -6.93
CA ALA A 72 -10.79 -13.17 -5.70
C ALA A 72 -10.81 -14.62 -5.19
N ALA A 73 -10.88 -15.60 -6.10
CA ALA A 73 -10.86 -17.03 -5.78
C ALA A 73 -9.50 -17.53 -5.24
N VAL A 74 -8.40 -16.80 -5.49
CA VAL A 74 -7.07 -17.10 -4.95
C VAL A 74 -6.97 -16.53 -3.51
N LEU A 75 -7.50 -17.29 -2.55
CA LEU A 75 -7.57 -16.89 -1.14
C LEU A 75 -6.29 -17.26 -0.35
N ASP A 76 -5.66 -18.39 -0.70
CA ASP A 76 -4.70 -19.04 0.21
C ASP A 76 -3.22 -18.87 -0.18
N SER A 77 -2.92 -18.19 -1.28
CA SER A 77 -1.53 -18.01 -1.70
C SER A 77 -1.31 -16.84 -2.67
N SER A 78 -0.17 -16.17 -2.54
CA SER A 78 0.36 -15.25 -3.54
C SER A 78 1.36 -15.92 -4.49
N ALA A 79 1.63 -17.22 -4.32
CA ALA A 79 2.67 -17.93 -5.08
C ALA A 79 2.23 -18.20 -6.53
N ASN A 80 3.18 -18.05 -7.46
CA ASN A 80 3.06 -18.42 -8.88
C ASN A 80 1.97 -17.68 -9.68
N VAL A 81 1.53 -16.51 -9.20
CA VAL A 81 0.62 -15.66 -9.95
C VAL A 81 1.41 -14.85 -10.99
N PRO A 82 1.05 -14.89 -12.29
CA PRO A 82 1.69 -14.05 -13.30
C PRO A 82 1.49 -12.57 -12.99
N LEU A 83 2.53 -11.75 -13.14
CA LEU A 83 2.54 -10.33 -12.79
C LEU A 83 2.81 -9.44 -14.01
N ASP A 84 2.07 -8.33 -14.11
CA ASP A 84 2.28 -7.23 -15.03
C ASP A 84 2.93 -6.04 -14.30
N THR A 85 4.24 -5.88 -14.48
CA THR A 85 5.06 -4.86 -13.80
C THR A 85 4.89 -3.44 -14.35
N SER A 86 4.12 -3.25 -15.43
CA SER A 86 3.86 -1.93 -16.00
C SER A 86 2.88 -1.09 -15.17
N ARG A 87 2.10 -1.73 -14.28
CA ARG A 87 0.97 -1.10 -13.59
C ARG A 87 1.38 -0.11 -12.52
N VAL A 88 2.48 -0.35 -11.80
CA VAL A 88 2.86 0.44 -10.63
C VAL A 88 4.38 0.57 -10.53
N LYS A 89 4.88 1.76 -10.17
CA LYS A 89 6.29 1.99 -9.84
C LYS A 89 6.50 2.04 -8.32
N GLY A 90 7.41 1.24 -7.77
CA GLY A 90 7.77 1.28 -6.35
C GLY A 90 8.85 2.32 -6.06
N VAL A 91 8.69 3.12 -5.01
CA VAL A 91 9.73 4.03 -4.49
C VAL A 91 9.81 3.85 -2.96
N GLY A 92 10.97 3.44 -2.46
CA GLY A 92 11.17 3.24 -1.01
C GLY A 92 11.39 4.57 -0.29
N SER A 93 10.31 5.23 0.15
CA SER A 93 10.38 6.41 1.00
C SER A 93 9.23 6.43 2.02
N SER A 94 9.51 6.81 3.26
CA SER A 94 8.56 6.81 4.38
C SER A 94 7.55 7.97 4.31
N VAL A 95 6.26 7.65 4.45
CA VAL A 95 5.11 8.58 4.31
C VAL A 95 4.95 9.57 5.49
N ALA A 96 5.77 9.48 6.54
CA ALA A 96 5.63 10.32 7.74
C ALA A 96 5.68 11.84 7.48
N CYS A 97 6.15 12.28 6.31
CA CYS A 97 6.32 13.70 5.97
C CYS A 97 5.24 14.28 5.04
N PHE A 98 4.27 13.50 4.55
CA PHE A 98 3.20 14.02 3.68
C PHE A 98 1.93 14.41 4.44
N GLY A 99 2.06 14.74 5.73
CA GLY A 99 0.95 15.26 6.52
C GLY A 99 0.34 16.47 5.82
N ALA A 100 -0.86 16.28 5.27
CA ALA A 100 -1.77 17.39 5.05
C ALA A 100 -1.84 18.14 6.39
N THR A 101 -1.53 19.43 6.40
CA THR A 101 -1.65 20.29 7.57
C THR A 101 -2.97 20.00 8.29
N GLY A 102 -2.92 19.45 9.51
CA GLY A 102 -4.09 19.17 10.36
C GLY A 102 -4.56 17.72 10.49
N MET A 103 -3.82 16.71 10.00
CA MET A 103 -4.16 15.30 10.21
C MET A 103 -3.06 14.55 10.97
N GLU A 104 -3.38 14.02 12.15
CA GLU A 104 -2.48 13.16 12.94
C GLU A 104 -2.88 11.70 12.83
N VAL A 105 -1.91 10.81 12.60
CA VAL A 105 -2.12 9.35 12.62
C VAL A 105 -2.08 8.88 14.06
N TYR A 106 -3.22 8.43 14.58
CA TYR A 106 -3.32 7.97 15.97
C TYR A 106 -3.20 6.44 16.10
N GLU A 107 -3.73 5.70 15.13
CA GLU A 107 -3.68 4.23 15.13
C GLU A 107 -3.48 3.70 13.70
N VAL A 108 -2.67 2.64 13.60
CA VAL A 108 -2.33 1.98 12.33
C VAL A 108 -2.44 0.47 12.51
N GLU A 109 -3.42 -0.13 11.85
CA GLU A 109 -3.57 -1.58 11.77
C GLU A 109 -2.44 -2.22 10.94
N TYR A 110 -2.27 -3.53 11.12
CA TYR A 110 -1.29 -4.28 10.33
C TYR A 110 -1.67 -4.33 8.85
N CYS A 111 -0.72 -4.02 7.97
CA CYS A 111 -0.94 -3.85 6.52
C CYS A 111 -1.87 -2.69 6.14
N ALA A 112 -2.04 -1.70 7.03
CA ALA A 112 -2.73 -0.46 6.69
C ALA A 112 -2.01 0.32 5.59
N TYR A 113 -2.76 1.13 4.86
CA TYR A 113 -2.25 1.95 3.75
C TYR A 113 -2.95 3.31 3.70
N ALA A 114 -2.32 4.30 3.05
CA ALA A 114 -2.94 5.58 2.75
C ALA A 114 -3.02 5.74 1.23
N VAL A 115 -4.12 6.29 0.74
CA VAL A 115 -4.21 6.75 -0.65
C VAL A 115 -3.95 8.24 -0.67
N LEU A 116 -2.96 8.64 -1.45
CA LEU A 116 -2.58 10.04 -1.66
C LEU A 116 -2.95 10.44 -3.09
N GLU A 117 -3.61 11.58 -3.23
CA GLU A 117 -3.99 12.15 -4.51
C GLU A 117 -3.21 13.44 -4.77
N LYS A 118 -2.65 13.59 -5.97
CA LYS A 118 -1.96 14.81 -6.39
C LYS A 118 -3.00 15.88 -6.69
N GLN A 119 -2.93 17.01 -6.01
CA GLN A 119 -3.78 18.16 -6.32
C GLN A 119 -3.28 18.87 -7.59
N PRO A 120 -4.17 19.32 -8.49
CA PRO A 120 -3.77 20.20 -9.58
C PRO A 120 -3.22 21.50 -8.98
N GLY A 121 -1.99 21.86 -9.36
CA GLY A 121 -1.34 23.08 -8.88
C GLY A 121 -2.18 24.30 -9.25
N GLY A 122 -2.48 25.15 -8.26
CA GLY A 122 -3.18 26.41 -8.49
C GLY A 122 -2.37 27.30 -9.44
N VAL A 123 -3.07 28.09 -10.27
CA VAL A 123 -2.49 29.07 -11.18
C VAL A 123 -1.89 30.22 -10.35
N GLY A 124 -0.69 30.03 -9.81
CA GLY A 124 0.04 31.00 -9.01
C GLY A 124 1.39 30.42 -8.62
N GLY A 125 2.48 31.03 -9.09
CA GLY A 125 3.83 30.46 -9.10
C GLY A 125 4.29 29.91 -7.75
N GLY A 126 4.60 28.60 -7.76
CA GLY A 126 5.11 27.80 -6.66
C GLY A 126 4.81 26.34 -6.98
N ASP A 127 5.71 25.67 -7.72
CA ASP A 127 5.52 24.33 -8.29
C ASP A 127 5.63 23.21 -7.23
N GLU A 128 4.96 23.38 -6.09
CA GLU A 128 4.89 22.37 -5.05
C GLU A 128 3.63 21.55 -5.26
N SER A 129 3.76 20.42 -5.96
CA SER A 129 2.66 19.49 -6.11
C SER A 129 2.31 18.87 -4.76
N VAL A 130 1.27 19.39 -4.12
CA VAL A 130 0.79 18.88 -2.83
C VAL A 130 0.06 17.55 -3.03
N LEU A 131 0.48 16.53 -2.29
CA LEU A 131 -0.23 15.26 -2.15
C LEU A 131 -1.19 15.37 -0.98
N LYS A 132 -2.47 15.07 -1.19
CA LYS A 132 -3.49 15.08 -0.13
C LYS A 132 -3.93 13.65 0.19
N VAL A 133 -4.07 13.35 1.47
CA VAL A 133 -4.68 12.09 1.94
C VAL A 133 -6.15 12.10 1.54
N VAL A 134 -6.59 11.02 0.90
CA VAL A 134 -8.01 10.83 0.60
C VAL A 134 -8.66 10.13 1.78
N ALA A 135 -9.22 10.93 2.70
CA ALA A 135 -9.76 10.45 3.97
C ALA A 135 -11.19 9.91 3.87
N ASP A 136 -11.99 10.43 2.93
CA ASP A 136 -13.40 10.08 2.77
C ASP A 136 -13.59 9.31 1.46
N ARG A 137 -13.55 7.98 1.54
CA ARG A 137 -13.90 7.09 0.42
C ARG A 137 -14.91 6.05 0.87
N SER A 138 -15.93 5.85 0.05
CA SER A 138 -16.83 4.70 0.13
C SER A 138 -16.03 3.43 -0.20
N GLY A 139 -15.64 2.65 0.82
CA GLY A 139 -14.83 1.44 0.63
C GLY A 139 -14.40 0.78 1.95
N PRO A 140 -13.68 -0.36 1.88
CA PRO A 140 -13.12 -1.01 3.06
C PRO A 140 -12.13 -0.08 3.78
N THR A 141 -12.15 -0.10 5.11
CA THR A 141 -11.24 0.73 5.94
C THR A 141 -9.79 0.48 5.55
N THR A 142 -9.02 1.54 5.42
CA THR A 142 -7.60 1.47 5.04
C THR A 142 -6.70 1.05 6.21
N GLY A 143 -7.27 0.87 7.40
CA GLY A 143 -6.57 0.52 8.63
C GLY A 143 -5.78 1.67 9.25
N ILE A 144 -5.84 2.88 8.69
CA ILE A 144 -5.26 4.09 9.29
C ILE A 144 -6.37 4.92 9.90
N HIS A 145 -6.25 5.22 11.20
CA HIS A 145 -7.17 6.09 11.92
C HIS A 145 -6.53 7.46 12.10
N TYR A 146 -7.15 8.46 11.48
CA TYR A 146 -6.72 9.85 11.54
C TYR A 146 -7.53 10.60 12.60
N LEU A 147 -6.86 11.40 13.42
CA LEU A 147 -7.48 12.47 14.18
C LEU A 147 -7.48 13.73 13.30
N VAL A 148 -8.65 14.33 13.14
CA VAL A 148 -8.82 15.62 12.45
C VAL A 148 -8.88 16.70 13.53
N THR A 149 -7.89 17.58 13.58
CA THR A 149 -7.81 18.72 14.52
C THR A 149 -8.11 20.04 13.84
#